data_AF-A0A383AKA3-F1
#
_entry.id   AF-A0A383AKA3-F1
#
_cell.length_a   1.000
_cell.length_b   1.000
_cell.length_c   1.000
_cell.angle_alpha   90.00
_cell.angle_beta   90.00
_cell.angle_gamma   90.00
#
_symmetry.space_group_name_H-M   'P 1'
#
loop_
_entity.id
_entity.type
_entity.pdbx_description
1 polymer ?
#
loop_
_entity_poly.entity_id
_entity_poly.type
_entity_poly.pdbx_seq_one_letter_code
_entity_poly.pdbx_strand_id
1 'polypeptide(L)'
;PILVLFRGNLAQLYLEDLVLPFLLLLIPIILLVVGFSFFFRSSTKSGLFVSLMIILFFSYGHIFQALNKAIINLQISHAIFVVPFLVICILGFLYCLKTKRKLNNITLILNVVAITIIAVTSTQLIVYDFNSYYIFEDDVGTSTQFHLTDSLGEYPDIYYIILDEYAGSKTLNDTFDYDNSEFINFLNTAGFSTPLQTQSNYFVSFLSLSSTLNMQYVNFYTDEVGIDSKDRRLAHNLMHDNRIMQILESN
;
A
#
# COMPACT_ATOMS: atom_id res chain seq x y z
N PRO A 1 9.42 -5.31 10.33
CA PRO A 1 8.47 -5.65 9.25
C PRO A 1 7.96 -4.43 8.50
N ILE A 2 7.34 -3.46 9.18
CA ILE A 2 6.77 -2.25 8.55
C ILE A 2 7.82 -1.49 7.74
N LEU A 3 8.98 -1.20 8.32
CA LEU A 3 10.08 -0.50 7.62
C LEU A 3 10.54 -1.22 6.35
N VAL A 4 10.54 -2.56 6.35
CA VAL A 4 10.94 -3.38 5.19
C VAL A 4 9.87 -3.32 4.10
N LEU A 5 8.59 -3.39 4.48
CA LEU A 5 7.48 -3.24 3.53
C LEU A 5 7.45 -1.84 2.93
N PHE A 6 7.61 -0.82 3.75
CA PHE A 6 7.69 0.57 3.31
C PHE A 6 8.84 0.78 2.35
N ARG A 7 10.03 0.24 2.66
CA ARG A 7 11.19 0.27 1.76
C ARG A 7 10.86 -0.29 0.38
N GLY A 8 10.15 -1.41 0.32
CA GLY A 8 9.75 -2.03 -0.95
C GLY A 8 8.78 -1.18 -1.79
N ASN A 9 8.15 -0.19 -1.17
CA ASN A 9 7.11 0.65 -1.75
C ASN A 9 7.44 2.16 -1.68
N LEU A 10 8.72 2.53 -1.50
CA LEU A 10 9.15 3.93 -1.42
C LEU A 10 8.70 4.75 -2.62
N ALA A 11 8.67 4.11 -3.79
CA ALA A 11 8.26 4.74 -5.04
C ALA A 11 6.75 5.05 -5.13
N GLN A 12 5.96 4.67 -4.12
CA GLN A 12 4.50 4.84 -4.10
C GLN A 12 4.00 5.50 -2.81
N LEU A 13 4.75 5.40 -1.71
CA LEU A 13 4.32 5.81 -0.39
C LEU A 13 5.09 7.02 0.13
N TYR A 14 4.39 7.85 0.89
CA TYR A 14 4.94 8.97 1.65
C TYR A 14 5.28 8.54 3.08
N LEU A 15 6.12 9.31 3.77
CA LEU A 15 6.46 9.04 5.18
C LEU A 15 5.23 9.05 6.09
N GLU A 16 4.21 9.84 5.74
CA GLU A 16 2.95 9.93 6.47
C GLU A 16 2.16 8.62 6.45
N ASP A 17 2.27 7.85 5.36
CA ASP A 17 1.62 6.54 5.21
C ASP A 17 2.15 5.49 6.19
N LEU A 18 3.28 5.75 6.87
CA LEU A 18 3.81 4.89 7.93
C LEU A 18 3.03 5.00 9.24
N VAL A 19 2.36 6.13 9.48
CA VAL A 19 1.77 6.43 10.80
C VAL A 19 0.69 5.42 11.15
N LEU A 20 -0.25 5.17 10.25
CA LEU A 20 -1.37 4.26 10.52
C LEU A 20 -0.91 2.80 10.73
N PRO A 21 -0.11 2.18 9.83
CA PRO A 21 0.43 0.83 10.07
C PRO A 21 1.24 0.72 11.36
N PHE A 22 2.01 1.77 11.69
CA PHE A 22 2.78 1.81 12.92
C PHE A 22 1.86 1.80 14.15
N LEU A 23 0.81 2.63 14.18
CA LEU A 23 -0.17 2.66 15.26
C LEU A 23 -0.92 1.33 15.40
N LEU A 24 -1.36 0.75 14.27
CA LEU A 24 -2.04 -0.54 14.25
C LEU A 24 -1.19 -1.68 14.81
N LEU A 25 0.15 -1.57 14.73
CA LEU A 25 1.07 -2.54 15.31
C LEU A 25 1.45 -2.20 16.76
N LEU A 26 1.63 -0.92 17.08
CA LEU A 26 2.04 -0.46 18.41
C LEU A 26 0.96 -0.73 19.47
N ILE A 27 -0.31 -0.45 19.15
CA ILE A 27 -1.42 -0.58 20.11
C ILE A 27 -1.55 -2.02 20.63
N PRO A 28 -1.64 -3.07 19.79
CA PRO A 28 -1.68 -4.46 20.26
C PRO A 28 -0.45 -4.85 21.06
N ILE A 29 0.75 -4.39 20.67
CA ILE A 29 1.99 -4.69 21.40
C ILE A 29 1.94 -4.10 22.81
N ILE A 30 1.51 -2.84 22.97
CA ILE A 30 1.37 -2.22 24.28
C ILE A 30 0.35 -2.98 25.13
N LEU A 31 -0.81 -3.33 24.56
CA LEU A 31 -1.84 -4.10 25.26
C LEU A 31 -1.32 -5.47 25.72
N LEU A 32 -0.58 -6.18 24.87
CA LEU A 32 0.04 -7.46 25.22
C LEU A 32 1.08 -7.28 26.33
N VAL A 33 1.96 -6.27 26.24
CA VAL A 33 2.97 -6.02 27.28
C VAL A 33 2.31 -5.68 28.61
N VAL A 34 1.26 -4.86 28.63
CA VAL A 34 0.53 -4.52 29.85
C VAL A 34 -0.18 -5.75 30.42
N GLY A 35 -0.91 -6.51 29.59
CA GLY A 35 -1.62 -7.72 29.99
C GLY A 35 -0.69 -8.79 30.57
N PHE A 36 0.43 -9.08 29.90
CA PHE A 36 1.42 -10.03 30.41
C PHE A 36 2.25 -9.48 31.58
N SER A 37 2.38 -8.16 31.72
CA SER A 37 3.01 -7.58 32.93
C SER A 37 2.17 -7.85 34.16
N PHE A 38 0.85 -7.80 34.05
CA PHE A 38 -0.06 -8.21 35.13
C PHE A 38 0.07 -9.70 35.44
N PHE A 39 0.11 -10.56 34.41
CA PHE A 39 0.17 -12.01 34.58
C PHE A 39 1.51 -12.49 35.16
N PHE A 40 2.64 -12.01 34.64
CA PHE A 40 3.99 -12.39 35.10
C PHE A 40 4.49 -11.58 36.29
N ARG A 41 3.81 -10.48 36.65
CA ARG A 41 4.23 -9.50 37.67
C ARG A 41 5.66 -8.97 37.41
N SER A 42 6.05 -8.88 36.14
CA SER A 42 7.39 -8.47 35.72
C SER A 42 7.38 -7.96 34.29
N SER A 43 7.76 -6.69 34.11
CA SER A 43 7.86 -6.06 32.79
C SER A 43 8.94 -6.71 31.92
N THR A 44 10.03 -7.20 32.52
CA THR A 44 11.12 -7.90 31.81
C THR A 44 10.63 -9.21 31.19
N LYS A 45 9.87 -10.01 31.93
CA LYS A 45 9.28 -11.27 31.44
C LYS A 45 8.23 -11.01 30.38
N SER A 46 7.38 -10.00 30.60
CA SER A 46 6.36 -9.59 29.65
C SER A 46 6.97 -9.17 28.32
N GLY A 47 7.94 -8.25 28.35
CA GLY A 47 8.64 -7.80 27.14
C GLY A 47 9.32 -8.96 26.40
N LEU A 48 9.99 -9.87 27.11
CA LEU A 48 10.61 -11.05 26.49
C LEU A 48 9.58 -11.93 25.78
N PHE A 49 8.45 -12.20 26.44
CA PHE A 49 7.41 -13.06 25.88
C PHE A 49 6.71 -12.40 24.70
N VAL A 50 6.42 -11.10 24.78
CA VAL A 50 5.84 -10.36 23.65
C VAL A 50 6.80 -10.30 22.46
N SER A 51 8.10 -10.10 22.69
CA SER A 51 9.11 -10.19 21.62
C SER A 51 9.13 -11.57 20.96
N LEU A 52 9.00 -12.66 21.72
CA LEU A 52 8.86 -14.01 21.17
C LEU A 52 7.59 -14.12 20.32
N MET A 53 6.45 -13.62 20.80
CA MET A 53 5.20 -13.65 20.03
C MET A 53 5.30 -12.86 18.71
N ILE A 54 5.92 -11.68 18.74
CA ILE A 54 6.17 -10.87 17.54
C ILE A 54 7.04 -11.63 16.54
N ILE A 55 8.14 -12.26 17.00
CA ILE A 55 9.01 -13.05 16.13
C ILE A 55 8.24 -14.22 15.51
N LEU A 56 7.47 -14.97 16.29
CA LEU A 56 6.67 -16.09 15.80
C LEU A 56 5.63 -15.62 14.77
N PHE A 57 4.91 -14.55 15.05
CA PHE A 57 3.88 -14.00 14.16
C PHE A 57 4.46 -13.57 12.81
N PHE A 58 5.50 -12.73 12.82
CA PHE A 58 6.08 -12.19 11.58
C PHE A 58 6.92 -13.20 10.80
N SER A 59 7.50 -14.20 11.46
CA SER A 59 8.28 -15.24 10.75
C SER A 59 7.43 -16.34 10.14
N TYR A 60 6.19 -16.55 10.61
CA TYR A 60 5.32 -17.66 10.20
C TYR A 60 5.19 -17.78 8.68
N GLY A 61 4.71 -16.72 8.01
CA GLY A 61 4.48 -16.75 6.56
C GLY A 61 5.78 -16.95 5.76
N HIS A 62 6.86 -16.30 6.17
CA HIS A 62 8.16 -16.41 5.51
C HIS A 62 8.73 -17.83 5.60
N ILE A 63 8.70 -18.44 6.79
CA ILE A 63 9.19 -19.81 6.99
C ILE A 63 8.27 -20.79 6.26
N PHE A 64 6.94 -20.60 6.31
CA PHE A 64 5.98 -21.42 5.59
C PHE A 64 6.24 -21.45 4.07
N GLN A 65 6.41 -20.28 3.46
CA GLN A 65 6.67 -20.16 2.03
C GLN A 65 8.03 -20.74 1.66
N ALA A 66 9.07 -20.48 2.45
CA ALA A 66 10.41 -21.00 2.21
C ALA A 66 10.45 -22.55 2.25
N LEU A 67 9.77 -23.16 3.23
CA LEU A 67 9.72 -24.62 3.35
C LEU A 67 8.93 -25.27 2.20
N ASN A 68 7.76 -24.73 1.85
CA ASN A 68 6.98 -25.26 0.72
C ASN A 68 7.71 -25.11 -0.62
N LYS A 69 8.54 -24.07 -0.78
CA LYS A 69 9.37 -23.90 -1.98
C LYS A 69 10.58 -24.86 -2.00
N ALA A 70 11.15 -25.15 -0.83
CA ALA A 70 12.34 -25.99 -0.73
C ALA A 70 12.03 -27.50 -0.90
N ILE A 71 10.85 -27.95 -0.47
CA ILE A 71 10.47 -29.37 -0.52
C ILE A 71 9.62 -29.61 -1.77
N ILE A 72 10.27 -30.11 -2.82
CA ILE A 72 9.61 -30.52 -4.05
C ILE A 72 8.61 -31.66 -3.74
N ASN A 73 7.37 -31.52 -4.19
CA ASN A 73 6.24 -32.48 -4.02
C ASN A 73 5.61 -32.58 -2.61
N LEU A 74 5.86 -31.63 -1.71
CA LEU A 74 5.14 -31.57 -0.43
C LEU A 74 4.49 -30.20 -0.22
N GLN A 75 3.16 -30.13 -0.34
CA GLN A 75 2.38 -28.98 0.10
C GLN A 75 2.00 -29.16 1.56
N ILE A 76 2.74 -28.50 2.46
CA ILE A 76 2.46 -28.49 3.88
C ILE A 76 1.20 -27.65 4.12
N SER A 77 0.18 -28.26 4.72
CA SER A 77 -1.02 -27.52 5.14
C SER A 77 -0.72 -26.58 6.31
N HIS A 78 -1.33 -25.39 6.29
CA HIS A 78 -1.28 -24.42 7.38
C HIS A 78 -1.70 -25.02 8.73
N ALA A 79 -2.66 -25.95 8.73
CA ALA A 79 -3.18 -26.59 9.95
C ALA A 79 -2.10 -27.42 10.68
N ILE A 80 -1.18 -28.03 9.96
CA ILE A 80 -0.07 -28.79 10.54
C ILE A 80 1.07 -27.83 10.89
N PHE A 81 1.33 -26.85 10.04
CA PHE A 81 2.45 -25.93 10.20
C PHE A 81 2.33 -24.99 11.41
N VAL A 82 1.11 -24.69 11.87
CA VAL A 82 0.89 -23.85 13.06
C VAL A 82 1.27 -24.55 14.37
N VAL A 83 1.26 -25.89 14.41
CA VAL A 83 1.53 -26.69 15.62
C VAL A 83 2.90 -26.36 16.25
N PRO A 84 4.04 -26.40 15.53
CA PRO A 84 5.33 -26.07 16.13
C PRO A 84 5.40 -24.63 16.67
N PHE A 85 4.74 -23.67 16.02
CA PHE A 85 4.68 -22.28 16.49
C PHE A 85 3.90 -22.17 17.81
N LEU A 86 2.76 -22.85 17.92
CA LEU A 86 1.99 -22.92 19.16
C LEU A 86 2.77 -23.60 20.28
N VAL A 87 3.47 -24.70 19.99
CA VAL A 87 4.32 -25.39 20.97
C VAL A 87 5.41 -24.45 21.50
N ILE A 88 6.13 -23.75 20.62
CA ILE A 88 7.16 -22.78 21.03
C ILE A 88 6.54 -21.65 21.87
N CYS A 89 5.37 -21.15 21.49
CA CYS A 89 4.67 -20.10 22.22
C CYS A 89 4.28 -20.57 23.65
N ILE A 90 3.68 -21.76 23.78
CA ILE A 90 3.28 -22.34 25.07
C ILE A 90 4.52 -22.59 25.95
N LEU A 91 5.59 -23.16 25.38
CA LEU A 91 6.83 -23.39 26.12
C LEU A 91 7.46 -22.07 26.61
N GLY A 92 7.48 -21.04 25.75
CA GLY A 92 7.95 -19.70 26.12
C GLY A 92 7.12 -19.08 27.25
N PHE A 93 5.80 -19.24 27.19
CA PHE A 93 4.87 -18.78 28.23
C PHE A 93 5.14 -19.48 29.57
N LEU A 94 5.19 -20.83 29.56
CA LEU A 94 5.45 -21.64 30.75
C LEU A 94 6.83 -21.34 31.35
N TYR A 95 7.83 -21.12 30.51
CA TYR A 95 9.17 -20.71 30.95
C TYR A 95 9.13 -19.37 31.69
N CYS A 96 8.50 -18.34 31.10
CA CYS A 96 8.37 -17.02 31.72
C CYS A 96 7.59 -17.07 33.04
N LEU A 97 6.55 -17.90 33.10
CA LEU A 97 5.74 -18.09 34.29
C LEU A 97 6.55 -18.76 35.43
N LYS A 98 7.25 -19.86 35.14
CA LYS A 98 7.91 -20.68 36.16
C LYS A 98 9.29 -20.17 36.58
N THR A 99 10.00 -19.47 35.70
CA THR A 99 11.39 -19.08 35.97
C THR A 99 11.49 -18.03 37.08
N LYS A 100 12.41 -18.24 38.03
CA LYS A 100 12.78 -17.24 39.06
C LYS A 100 14.10 -16.53 38.73
N ARG A 101 14.71 -16.85 37.58
CA ARG A 101 15.99 -16.26 37.16
C ARG A 101 15.79 -14.79 36.77
N LYS A 102 16.81 -13.97 37.03
CA LYS A 102 16.86 -12.59 36.49
C LYS A 102 17.17 -12.68 34.99
N LEU A 103 16.26 -12.18 34.15
CA LEU A 103 16.39 -12.24 32.69
C LEU A 103 16.93 -10.94 32.07
N ASN A 104 17.32 -9.97 32.92
CA ASN A 104 17.75 -8.65 32.48
C ASN A 104 18.87 -8.68 31.43
N ASN A 105 19.87 -9.56 31.59
CA ASN A 105 20.98 -9.65 30.64
C ASN A 105 20.52 -10.13 29.26
N ILE A 106 19.61 -11.11 29.21
CA ILE A 106 19.05 -11.61 27.94
C ILE A 106 18.21 -10.52 27.28
N THR A 107 17.36 -9.84 28.06
CA THR A 107 16.56 -8.71 27.57
C THR A 107 17.45 -7.58 27.05
N LEU A 108 18.56 -7.28 27.73
CA LEU A 108 19.52 -6.27 27.29
C LEU A 108 20.15 -6.65 25.94
N ILE A 109 20.62 -7.89 25.79
CA ILE A 109 21.18 -8.38 24.52
C ILE A 109 20.13 -8.27 23.40
N LEU A 110 18.90 -8.72 23.64
CA LEU A 110 17.83 -8.66 22.65
C LEU A 110 17.45 -7.23 22.27
N ASN A 111 17.45 -6.30 23.24
CA ASN A 111 17.19 -4.89 22.97
C ASN A 111 18.30 -4.27 22.12
N VAL A 112 19.57 -4.60 22.40
CA VAL A 112 20.70 -4.15 21.56
C VAL A 112 20.53 -4.67 20.14
N VAL A 113 20.25 -5.97 19.96
CA VAL A 113 20.00 -6.56 18.64
C VAL A 113 18.83 -5.88 17.92
N ALA A 114 17.71 -5.64 18.61
CA ALA A 114 16.56 -4.97 18.03
C ALA A 114 16.88 -3.53 17.58
N ILE A 115 17.58 -2.76 18.41
CA ILE A 115 18.02 -1.40 18.07
C ILE A 115 18.97 -1.43 16.88
N THR A 116 19.93 -2.36 16.84
CA THR A 116 20.85 -2.50 15.70
C THR A 116 20.11 -2.84 14.41
N ILE A 117 19.13 -3.76 14.45
CA ILE A 117 18.32 -4.10 13.28
C ILE A 117 17.52 -2.88 12.81
N ILE A 118 16.86 -2.17 13.73
CA ILE A 118 16.11 -0.95 13.40
C ILE A 118 17.04 0.07 12.76
N ALA A 119 18.20 0.35 13.37
CA ALA A 119 19.18 1.30 12.84
C ALA A 119 19.62 0.93 11.42
N VAL A 120 20.01 -0.33 11.18
CA VAL A 120 20.43 -0.81 9.85
C VAL A 120 19.29 -0.73 8.82
N THR A 121 18.04 -1.00 9.22
CA THR A 121 16.90 -0.86 8.30
C THR A 121 16.53 0.60 8.03
N SER A 122 16.75 1.50 8.99
CA SER A 122 16.41 2.92 8.87
C SER A 122 17.45 3.72 8.10
N THR A 123 18.74 3.34 8.10
CA THR A 123 19.76 4.05 7.31
C THR A 123 19.44 4.08 5.81
N GLN A 124 18.73 3.06 5.33
CA GLN A 124 18.28 2.96 3.94
C GLN A 124 17.17 3.96 3.59
N LEU A 125 16.46 4.50 4.59
CA LEU A 125 15.45 5.55 4.39
C LEU A 125 16.10 6.94 4.28
N ILE A 126 17.22 7.17 4.98
CA ILE A 126 17.88 8.49 5.03
C ILE A 126 18.36 8.98 3.66
N VAL A 127 18.71 8.05 2.77
CA VAL A 127 19.22 8.36 1.42
C VAL A 127 18.08 8.62 0.43
N TYR A 128 16.85 8.28 0.77
CA TYR A 128 15.71 8.44 -0.13
C TYR A 128 15.17 9.87 -0.08
N ASP A 129 15.00 10.48 -1.24
CA ASP A 129 14.41 11.81 -1.33
C ASP A 129 12.88 11.74 -1.14
N PHE A 130 12.44 12.07 0.07
CA PHE A 130 11.03 12.14 0.43
C PHE A 130 10.37 13.47 0.02
N ASN A 131 11.17 14.47 -0.37
CA ASN A 131 10.70 15.83 -0.67
C ASN A 131 10.64 16.11 -2.17
N SER A 132 10.54 15.09 -3.01
CA SER A 132 10.30 15.25 -4.45
C SER A 132 8.86 15.74 -4.67
N TYR A 133 8.57 16.96 -4.22
CA TYR A 133 7.39 17.71 -4.61
C TYR A 133 7.68 18.19 -6.02
N TYR A 134 7.33 17.36 -6.99
CA TYR A 134 7.41 17.72 -8.39
C TYR A 134 6.39 18.83 -8.62
N ILE A 135 6.88 20.08 -8.64
CA ILE A 135 6.09 21.23 -9.06
C ILE A 135 5.95 21.07 -10.56
N PHE A 136 4.81 20.51 -10.98
CA PHE A 136 4.47 20.47 -12.37
C PHE A 136 4.16 21.88 -12.85
N GLU A 137 5.09 22.50 -13.58
CA GLU A 137 4.80 23.66 -14.40
C GLU A 137 4.05 23.18 -15.64
N ASP A 138 2.74 23.40 -15.66
CA ASP A 138 1.90 23.08 -16.81
C ASP A 138 2.27 23.99 -17.98
N ASP A 139 3.04 23.46 -18.93
CA ASP A 139 3.35 24.12 -20.20
C ASP A 139 2.07 24.37 -21.04
N VAL A 140 0.99 23.62 -20.77
CA VAL A 140 -0.36 23.91 -21.27
C VAL A 140 -0.93 25.06 -20.46
N GLY A 141 -0.39 26.25 -20.77
CA GLY A 141 -0.44 27.43 -19.93
C GLY A 141 -1.75 27.72 -19.22
N THR A 142 -1.57 28.44 -18.12
CA THR A 142 -2.51 29.31 -17.38
C THR A 142 -3.42 30.21 -18.24
N SER A 143 -3.36 30.11 -19.57
CA SER A 143 -4.12 30.87 -20.56
C SER A 143 -5.47 30.25 -20.95
N THR A 144 -5.76 28.99 -20.61
CA THR A 144 -7.13 28.43 -20.70
C THR A 144 -7.79 28.47 -19.34
N GLN A 145 -7.98 29.69 -18.82
CA GLN A 145 -8.93 29.90 -17.74
C GLN A 145 -10.31 29.61 -18.32
N PHE A 146 -10.84 28.43 -18.05
CA PHE A 146 -12.23 28.10 -18.34
C PHE A 146 -13.07 28.98 -17.41
N HIS A 147 -13.38 30.19 -17.85
CA HIS A 147 -14.44 30.99 -17.24
C HIS A 147 -15.72 30.56 -17.91
N LEU A 148 -16.60 29.89 -17.16
CA LEU A 148 -17.99 29.76 -17.57
C LEU A 148 -18.50 31.16 -17.90
N THR A 149 -18.83 31.36 -19.17
CA THR A 149 -19.18 32.69 -19.70
C THR A 149 -20.50 33.18 -19.12
N ASP A 150 -21.30 32.26 -18.58
CA ASP A 150 -22.55 32.50 -17.88
C ASP A 150 -22.55 31.72 -16.56
N SER A 151 -22.98 32.35 -15.46
CA SER A 151 -23.29 31.62 -14.24
C SER A 151 -24.42 30.63 -14.55
N LEU A 152 -24.12 29.34 -14.51
CA LEU A 152 -25.15 28.30 -14.61
C LEU A 152 -26.17 28.53 -13.49
N GLY A 153 -27.45 28.64 -13.84
CA GLY A 153 -28.53 28.77 -12.86
C GLY A 153 -28.62 27.56 -11.91
N GLU A 154 -28.12 26.40 -12.37
CA GLU A 154 -27.97 25.16 -11.62
C GLU A 154 -26.71 24.41 -12.09
N TYR A 155 -25.93 23.88 -11.14
CA TYR A 155 -24.75 23.06 -11.42
C TYR A 155 -25.16 21.58 -11.44
N PRO A 156 -25.05 20.88 -12.59
CA PRO A 156 -25.41 19.47 -12.67
C PRO A 156 -24.38 18.57 -11.98
N ASP A 157 -24.84 17.46 -11.41
CA ASP A 157 -23.96 16.41 -10.91
C ASP A 157 -23.22 15.71 -12.07
N ILE A 158 -21.91 15.48 -11.91
CA ILE A 158 -21.07 14.80 -12.90
C ILE A 158 -20.66 13.44 -12.35
N TYR A 159 -21.05 12.37 -13.04
CA TYR A 159 -20.65 11.01 -12.71
C TYR A 159 -19.61 10.52 -13.72
N TYR A 160 -18.38 10.30 -13.25
CA TYR A 160 -17.30 9.72 -14.04
C TYR A 160 -16.91 8.35 -13.50
N ILE A 161 -17.37 7.29 -14.18
CA ILE A 161 -17.18 5.90 -13.76
C ILE A 161 -16.02 5.29 -14.53
N ILE A 162 -15.01 4.80 -13.80
CA ILE A 162 -13.83 4.15 -14.37
C ILE A 162 -13.78 2.72 -13.82
N LEU A 163 -13.75 1.74 -14.73
CA LEU A 163 -13.62 0.33 -14.39
C LEU A 163 -12.16 -0.10 -14.56
N ASP A 164 -11.58 -0.73 -13.54
CA ASP A 164 -10.19 -1.19 -13.57
C ASP A 164 -10.05 -2.48 -14.39
N GLU A 165 -9.04 -2.52 -15.26
CA GLU A 165 -8.77 -3.62 -16.20
C GLU A 165 -9.97 -4.07 -17.07
N TYR A 166 -11.02 -3.24 -17.22
CA TYR A 166 -12.18 -3.60 -18.04
C TYR A 166 -11.89 -3.45 -19.53
N ALA A 167 -11.91 -4.56 -20.25
CA ALA A 167 -11.72 -4.58 -21.69
C ALA A 167 -12.92 -3.94 -22.42
N GLY A 168 -12.65 -3.20 -23.50
CA GLY A 168 -13.71 -2.63 -24.35
C GLY A 168 -14.55 -3.72 -25.03
N SER A 169 -15.78 -3.38 -25.40
CA SER A 169 -16.75 -4.33 -25.99
C SER A 169 -16.19 -5.15 -27.15
N LYS A 170 -15.39 -4.51 -28.02
CA LYS A 170 -14.74 -5.21 -29.13
C LYS A 170 -13.78 -6.31 -28.65
N THR A 171 -12.92 -6.01 -27.68
CA THR A 171 -11.96 -6.99 -27.14
C THR A 171 -12.67 -8.11 -26.40
N LEU A 172 -13.70 -7.79 -25.61
CA LEU A 172 -14.53 -8.79 -24.92
C LEU A 172 -15.17 -9.76 -25.91
N ASN A 173 -15.76 -9.24 -27.00
CA ASN A 173 -16.35 -10.08 -28.03
C ASN A 173 -15.29 -10.87 -28.81
N ASP A 174 -14.29 -10.19 -29.39
CA ASP A 174 -13.37 -10.80 -30.35
C ASP A 174 -12.35 -11.77 -29.69
N THR A 175 -12.01 -11.55 -28.41
CA THR A 175 -10.97 -12.33 -27.71
C THR A 175 -11.53 -13.25 -26.63
N PHE A 176 -12.59 -12.84 -25.94
CA PHE A 176 -13.14 -13.57 -24.80
C PHE A 176 -14.50 -14.23 -25.09
N ASP A 177 -15.05 -14.07 -26.31
CA ASP A 177 -16.38 -14.58 -26.71
C ASP A 177 -17.48 -14.12 -25.72
N TYR A 178 -17.34 -12.89 -25.21
CA TYR A 178 -18.24 -12.31 -24.23
C TYR A 178 -18.98 -11.10 -24.79
N ASP A 179 -20.30 -11.22 -24.88
CA ASP A 179 -21.18 -10.11 -25.26
C ASP A 179 -21.56 -9.27 -24.03
N ASN A 180 -21.09 -8.02 -23.99
CA ASN A 180 -21.43 -7.05 -22.95
C ASN A 180 -22.54 -6.07 -23.36
N SER A 181 -23.28 -6.34 -24.44
CA SER A 181 -24.29 -5.44 -25.00
C SER A 181 -25.37 -5.03 -24.00
N GLU A 182 -25.81 -5.94 -23.12
CA GLU A 182 -26.79 -5.62 -22.06
C GLU A 182 -26.28 -4.49 -21.15
N PHE A 183 -25.02 -4.56 -20.72
CA PHE A 183 -24.42 -3.56 -19.85
C PHE A 183 -24.26 -2.21 -20.56
N ILE A 184 -23.81 -2.21 -21.81
CA ILE A 184 -23.66 -0.99 -22.61
C ILE A 184 -25.01 -0.35 -22.91
N ASN A 185 -26.04 -1.15 -23.22
CA ASN A 185 -27.41 -0.66 -23.43
C ASN A 185 -28.00 -0.05 -22.16
N PHE A 186 -27.73 -0.65 -21.00
CA PHE A 186 -28.10 -0.07 -19.71
C PHE A 186 -27.47 1.30 -19.50
N LEU A 187 -26.15 1.44 -19.70
CA LEU A 187 -25.44 2.71 -19.54
C LEU A 187 -25.98 3.79 -20.48
N ASN A 188 -26.20 3.47 -21.76
CA ASN A 188 -26.78 4.40 -22.73
C ASN A 188 -28.21 4.82 -22.34
N THR A 189 -29.04 3.87 -21.88
CA THR A 189 -30.43 4.17 -21.44
C THR A 189 -30.45 5.05 -20.19
N ALA A 190 -29.45 4.89 -19.30
CA ALA A 190 -29.25 5.73 -18.13
C ALA A 190 -28.64 7.10 -18.45
N GLY A 191 -28.32 7.39 -19.72
CA GLY A 191 -27.80 8.68 -20.17
C GLY A 191 -26.27 8.81 -20.14
N PHE A 192 -25.53 7.72 -19.89
CA PHE A 192 -24.07 7.73 -19.97
C PHE A 192 -23.59 7.72 -21.42
N SER A 193 -22.48 8.40 -21.68
CA SER A 193 -21.77 8.32 -22.96
C SER A 193 -20.83 7.12 -22.96
N THR A 194 -21.08 6.12 -23.81
CA THR A 194 -20.21 4.95 -23.98
C THR A 194 -19.73 4.82 -25.42
N PRO A 195 -18.60 5.44 -25.80
CA PRO A 195 -18.09 5.35 -27.17
C PRO A 195 -17.61 3.92 -27.48
N LEU A 196 -17.99 3.39 -28.64
CA LEU A 196 -17.75 1.99 -29.02
C LEU A 196 -16.29 1.67 -29.35
N GLN A 197 -15.50 2.67 -29.72
CA GLN A 197 -14.10 2.50 -30.13
C GLN A 197 -13.22 3.52 -29.40
N THR A 198 -12.75 3.14 -28.22
CA THR A 198 -11.81 3.94 -27.42
C THR A 198 -10.55 3.14 -27.16
N GLN A 199 -9.47 3.87 -26.87
CA GLN A 199 -8.21 3.31 -26.40
C GLN A 199 -7.74 4.12 -25.21
N SER A 200 -7.14 3.46 -24.23
CA SER A 200 -6.45 4.13 -23.12
C SER A 200 -5.21 4.86 -23.65
N ASN A 201 -4.92 6.05 -23.12
CA ASN A 201 -3.69 6.77 -23.46
C ASN A 201 -2.43 5.97 -23.08
N TYR A 202 -2.51 5.19 -21.99
CA TYR A 202 -1.40 4.38 -21.47
C TYR A 202 -1.93 3.05 -20.92
N PHE A 203 -1.10 2.01 -20.95
CA PHE A 203 -1.50 0.64 -20.60
C PHE A 203 -1.52 0.34 -19.08
N VAL A 204 -1.04 1.26 -18.24
CA VAL A 204 -1.03 1.11 -16.77
C VAL A 204 -1.91 2.18 -16.11
N SER A 205 -2.66 1.79 -15.08
CA SER A 205 -3.73 2.62 -14.50
C SER A 205 -3.22 3.99 -14.04
N PHE A 206 -2.07 4.06 -13.37
CA PHE A 206 -1.56 5.34 -12.84
C PHE A 206 -1.21 6.35 -13.95
N LEU A 207 -0.69 5.91 -15.11
CA LEU A 207 -0.41 6.80 -16.25
C LEU A 207 -1.70 7.15 -17.01
N SER A 208 -2.60 6.19 -17.19
CA SER A 208 -3.86 6.41 -17.90
C SER A 208 -4.75 7.40 -17.14
N LEU A 209 -4.87 7.24 -15.82
CA LEU A 209 -5.66 8.11 -14.97
C LEU A 209 -5.04 9.50 -14.85
N SER A 210 -3.74 9.60 -14.57
CA SER A 210 -3.10 10.91 -14.47
C SER A 210 -3.16 11.67 -15.80
N SER A 211 -3.02 11.00 -16.93
CA SER A 211 -3.20 11.61 -18.25
C SER A 211 -4.64 12.10 -18.47
N THR A 212 -5.62 11.25 -18.21
CA THR A 212 -7.03 11.55 -18.50
C THR A 212 -7.56 12.67 -17.61
N LEU A 213 -7.26 12.62 -16.30
CA LEU A 213 -7.73 13.62 -15.33
C LEU A 213 -7.07 14.99 -15.50
N ASN A 214 -5.94 15.05 -16.21
CA ASN A 214 -5.26 16.30 -16.53
C ASN A 214 -5.41 16.74 -17.99
N MET A 215 -6.14 15.96 -18.80
CA MET A 215 -6.36 16.22 -20.24
C MET A 215 -5.06 16.41 -21.04
N GLN A 216 -3.99 15.71 -20.64
CA GLN A 216 -2.68 15.82 -21.27
C GLN A 216 -1.95 14.49 -21.30
N TYR A 217 -1.03 14.33 -22.25
CA TYR A 217 -0.11 13.19 -22.27
C TYR A 217 0.95 13.32 -21.19
N VAL A 218 1.36 12.20 -20.59
CA VAL A 218 2.33 12.17 -19.47
C VAL A 218 3.75 11.79 -19.93
N ASN A 219 4.07 12.08 -21.18
CA ASN A 219 5.39 11.77 -21.76
C ASN A 219 6.53 12.51 -21.04
N PHE A 220 6.23 13.65 -20.41
CA PHE A 220 7.19 14.44 -19.63
C PHE A 220 7.64 13.76 -18.33
N TYR A 221 6.96 12.70 -17.86
CA TYR A 221 7.35 12.01 -16.63
C TYR A 221 8.79 11.51 -16.69
N THR A 222 9.27 11.06 -17.84
CA THR A 222 10.65 10.59 -17.98
C THR A 222 11.67 11.69 -17.77
N ASP A 223 11.32 12.94 -18.07
CA ASP A 223 12.19 14.09 -17.90
C ASP A 223 12.21 14.53 -16.41
N GLU A 224 11.07 14.43 -15.73
CA GLU A 224 10.92 14.78 -14.31
C GLU A 224 11.48 13.74 -13.35
N VAL A 225 11.12 12.46 -13.52
CA VAL A 225 11.50 11.38 -12.59
C VAL A 225 12.68 10.54 -13.06
N GLY A 226 13.03 10.60 -14.35
CA GLY A 226 14.05 9.78 -15.00
C GLY A 226 13.50 8.51 -15.67
N ILE A 227 14.14 8.07 -16.76
CA ILE A 227 13.66 6.94 -17.60
C ILE A 227 13.57 5.60 -16.87
N ASP A 228 14.48 5.32 -15.93
CA ASP A 228 14.52 4.08 -15.15
C ASP A 228 13.79 4.22 -13.80
N SER A 229 13.09 5.35 -13.60
CA SER A 229 12.41 5.61 -12.36
C SER A 229 11.21 4.70 -12.17
N LYS A 230 11.05 4.26 -10.93
CA LYS A 230 9.87 3.52 -10.47
C LYS A 230 8.92 4.41 -9.68
N ASP A 231 9.27 5.69 -9.57
CA ASP A 231 8.51 6.66 -8.80
C ASP A 231 7.16 6.94 -9.45
N ARG A 232 6.09 6.70 -8.70
CA ARG A 232 4.70 6.93 -9.11
C ARG A 232 4.08 8.11 -8.37
N ARG A 233 4.81 8.73 -7.44
CA ARG A 233 4.34 9.84 -6.61
C ARG A 233 3.89 11.03 -7.46
N LEU A 234 4.65 11.38 -8.49
CA LEU A 234 4.26 12.42 -9.46
C LEU A 234 2.88 12.14 -10.08
N ALA A 235 2.67 10.91 -10.56
CA ALA A 235 1.39 10.53 -11.14
C ALA A 235 0.25 10.55 -10.14
N HIS A 236 0.50 10.05 -8.92
CA HIS A 236 -0.49 10.08 -7.84
C HIS A 236 -0.86 11.52 -7.44
N ASN A 237 0.12 12.42 -7.37
CA ASN A 237 -0.13 13.83 -7.09
C ASN A 237 -0.98 14.47 -8.18
N LEU A 238 -0.64 14.22 -9.45
CA LEU A 238 -1.44 14.71 -10.58
C LEU A 238 -2.82 14.08 -10.67
N MET A 239 -3.04 12.90 -10.12
CA MET A 239 -4.39 12.33 -9.99
C MET A 239 -5.20 13.00 -8.87
N HIS A 240 -4.55 13.28 -7.73
CA HIS A 240 -5.20 13.89 -6.57
C HIS A 240 -5.56 15.36 -6.86
N ASP A 241 -4.57 16.14 -7.29
CA ASP A 241 -4.68 17.56 -7.60
C ASP A 241 -4.84 17.76 -9.11
N ASN A 242 -5.84 17.11 -9.69
CA ASN A 242 -6.01 17.05 -11.14
C ASN A 242 -6.68 18.31 -11.74
N ARG A 243 -6.33 18.60 -13.00
CA ARG A 243 -6.84 19.74 -13.76
C ARG A 243 -8.36 19.78 -13.89
N ILE A 244 -9.01 18.62 -14.08
CA ILE A 244 -10.48 18.58 -14.18
C ILE A 244 -11.12 19.12 -12.89
N MET A 245 -10.66 18.66 -11.72
CA MET A 245 -11.20 19.13 -10.44
C MET A 245 -10.92 20.63 -10.24
N GLN A 246 -9.71 21.10 -10.56
CA GLN A 246 -9.38 22.53 -10.48
C GLN A 246 -10.29 23.40 -11.35
N ILE A 247 -10.66 22.93 -12.55
CA ILE A 247 -11.61 23.63 -13.42
C ILE A 247 -13.01 23.64 -12.80
N LEU A 248 -13.46 22.52 -12.24
CA LEU A 248 -14.76 22.42 -11.61
C LEU A 248 -14.88 23.24 -10.31
N GLU A 249 -13.80 23.37 -9.53
CA GLU A 249 -13.77 24.18 -8.30
C GLU A 249 -13.68 25.68 -8.56
N SER A 250 -13.15 26.09 -9.71
CA SER A 250 -12.99 27.51 -10.08
C SER A 250 -14.22 28.13 -10.75
N ASN A 251 -15.27 27.35 -11.00
CA ASN A 251 -16.49 27.72 -11.72
C ASN A 251 -17.75 27.44 -10.90
#